data_AF-A0A316EHS8-F1
#
_entry.id   AF-A0A316EHS8-F1
#
_cell.length_a   1.000
_cell.length_b   1.000
_cell.length_c   1.000
_cell.angle_alpha   90.00
_cell.angle_beta   90.00
_cell.angle_gamma   90.00
#
_symmetry.space_group_name_H-M   'P 1'
#
loop_
_entity.id
_entity.type
_entity.pdbx_description
1 polymer ?
#
loop_
_entity_poly.entity_id
_entity_poly.type
_entity_poly.pdbx_seq_one_letter_code
_entity_poly.pdbx_strand_id
1 'polypeptide(L)'
;MNCRMGNILRRRYAVIAGILLAANFGATASAAASDGRWRWEYYTGKGYAICDALYERLRRYRLPDPATPNICAWNAALSYPGFSEPPWEELNPVEHEQLIYRLLRYTAPTAWPEANTRRDVREFIEGGGKVQLWRTHLISDFGSRNHPEIWAPPGPQNVVQLRYPSVSKERDGTSLCPAVPHPNWERGRVFIANDDLTDVHPELGPVGQMLSMMTLVLFRGTPHFLSALATYSITVDRDRANGLTGICDIRYEQR
;
A
#
# COMPACT_ATOMS: atom_id res chain seq x y z
N MET A 1 -60.94 18.94 57.92
CA MET A 1 -61.20 20.11 58.79
C MET A 1 -60.06 20.22 59.79
N ASN A 2 -59.55 21.45 59.97
CA ASN A 2 -58.71 21.96 61.06
C ASN A 2 -57.30 21.36 61.23
N CYS A 3 -56.25 22.05 60.78
CA CYS A 3 -55.56 23.20 61.39
C CYS A 3 -54.84 22.95 62.72
N ARG A 4 -53.52 23.23 62.65
CA ARG A 4 -52.63 23.83 63.65
C ARG A 4 -52.29 23.05 64.93
N MET A 5 -51.02 22.64 65.00
CA MET A 5 -50.11 22.78 66.14
C MET A 5 -48.71 22.88 65.49
N GLY A 6 -47.82 23.81 65.82
CA GLY A 6 -47.50 24.38 67.12
C GLY A 6 -46.00 24.22 67.28
N ASN A 7 -45.28 25.35 67.38
CA ASN A 7 -43.83 25.48 67.46
C ASN A 7 -43.18 24.49 68.45
N ILE A 8 -41.92 24.08 68.20
CA ILE A 8 -40.81 24.16 69.15
C ILE A 8 -39.48 23.73 68.48
N LEU A 9 -38.56 24.69 68.44
CA LEU A 9 -37.09 24.65 68.44
C LEU A 9 -36.37 23.31 68.23
N ARG A 10 -35.46 23.29 67.24
CA ARG A 10 -34.12 22.66 67.38
C ARG A 10 -33.14 23.29 66.38
N ARG A 11 -32.14 23.99 66.91
CA ARG A 11 -30.92 24.48 66.22
C ARG A 11 -30.26 23.35 65.43
N ARG A 12 -29.98 23.53 64.13
CA ARG A 12 -28.83 22.97 63.39
C ARG A 12 -28.56 23.74 62.07
N TYR A 13 -27.36 24.33 62.00
CA TYR A 13 -26.46 24.56 60.84
C TYR A 13 -26.98 25.08 59.47
N ALA A 14 -26.48 26.25 59.05
CA ALA A 14 -26.13 26.63 57.66
C ALA A 14 -25.33 27.95 57.72
N VAL A 15 -23.99 27.94 57.74
CA VAL A 15 -23.08 27.97 56.58
C VAL A 15 -23.36 29.15 55.64
N ILE A 16 -22.65 30.24 55.89
CA ILE A 16 -22.44 31.36 54.97
C ILE A 16 -21.08 31.12 54.32
N ALA A 17 -21.04 30.96 53.00
CA ALA A 17 -19.84 31.21 52.19
C ALA A 17 -20.26 31.35 50.72
N GLY A 18 -20.42 32.59 50.27
CA GLY A 18 -20.38 32.92 48.85
C GLY A 18 -18.94 32.78 48.37
N ILE A 19 -18.71 31.88 47.41
CA ILE A 19 -17.45 31.78 46.67
C ILE A 19 -17.77 32.12 45.21
N LEU A 20 -17.28 33.29 44.79
CA LEU A 20 -17.03 33.63 43.39
C LEU A 20 -15.97 32.67 42.84
N LEU A 21 -16.36 31.80 41.91
CA LEU A 21 -15.44 31.08 41.04
C LEU A 21 -14.89 32.07 39.99
N ALA A 22 -13.61 32.39 40.09
CA ALA A 22 -12.83 33.00 39.03
C ALA A 22 -11.81 31.98 38.50
N ALA A 23 -11.58 32.03 37.18
CA ALA A 23 -10.61 31.28 36.38
C ALA A 23 -10.93 29.79 36.10
N ASN A 24 -11.96 29.56 35.29
CA ASN A 24 -11.93 28.41 34.38
C ASN A 24 -10.88 28.70 33.28
N PHE A 25 -9.83 27.88 33.25
CA PHE A 25 -8.90 27.76 32.14
C PHE A 25 -9.69 27.41 30.88
N GLY A 26 -9.98 28.42 30.06
CA GLY A 26 -10.39 28.23 28.68
C GLY A 26 -9.20 27.76 27.86
N ALA A 27 -8.84 26.48 27.98
CA ALA A 27 -8.18 25.79 26.89
C ALA A 27 -9.25 25.60 25.80
N THR A 28 -9.45 26.64 24.98
CA THR A 28 -10.06 26.47 23.67
C THR A 28 -9.12 25.57 22.89
N ALA A 29 -9.38 24.26 22.92
CA ALA A 29 -8.92 23.39 21.86
C ALA A 29 -9.44 24.01 20.57
N SER A 30 -8.55 24.71 19.86
CA SER A 30 -8.80 25.09 18.48
C SER A 30 -8.99 23.77 17.74
N ALA A 31 -10.25 23.36 17.57
CA ALA A 31 -10.63 22.50 16.48
C ALA A 31 -10.15 23.24 15.24
N ALA A 32 -9.00 22.82 14.71
CA ALA A 32 -8.53 23.30 13.43
C ALA A 32 -9.67 23.07 12.46
N ALA A 33 -10.26 24.16 11.96
CA ALA A 33 -11.21 24.08 10.87
C ALA A 33 -10.50 23.34 9.74
N SER A 34 -11.02 22.16 9.39
CA SER A 34 -10.64 21.45 8.20
C SER A 34 -10.81 22.40 7.03
N ASP A 35 -9.72 22.76 6.35
CA ASP A 35 -9.82 23.64 5.18
C ASP A 35 -10.45 22.91 3.98
N GLY A 36 -10.84 21.64 4.16
CA GLY A 36 -11.51 20.81 3.17
C GLY A 36 -10.58 20.47 2.01
N ARG A 37 -9.28 20.73 2.15
CA ARG A 37 -8.30 20.50 1.10
C ARG A 37 -7.72 19.11 1.22
N TRP A 38 -7.74 18.38 0.11
CA TRP A 38 -7.07 17.09 -0.01
C TRP A 38 -5.57 17.26 0.14
N ARG A 39 -4.96 16.42 0.98
CA ARG A 39 -3.52 16.44 1.22
C ARG A 39 -3.00 15.07 1.60
N TRP A 40 -1.70 14.90 1.39
CA TRP A 40 -0.98 13.70 1.79
C TRP A 40 -0.70 13.72 3.29
N GLU A 41 -0.98 12.60 3.95
CA GLU A 41 -0.84 12.41 5.38
C GLU A 41 -0.16 11.07 5.66
N TYR A 42 0.66 11.03 6.71
CA TYR A 42 1.11 9.75 7.26
C TYR A 42 -0.05 9.09 7.99
N TYR A 43 -0.31 7.85 7.66
CA TYR A 43 -1.11 6.97 8.51
C TYR A 43 -0.18 6.14 9.42
N THR A 44 0.91 5.61 8.86
CA THR A 44 1.97 4.92 9.61
C THR A 44 3.36 5.19 9.02
N GLY A 45 4.40 4.86 9.79
CA GLY A 45 5.78 4.79 9.29
C GLY A 45 6.55 6.11 9.15
N LYS A 46 6.09 7.19 9.81
CA LYS A 46 6.88 8.41 9.98
C LYS A 46 8.22 8.10 10.65
N GLY A 47 9.32 8.66 10.14
CA GLY A 47 10.68 8.46 10.65
C GLY A 47 11.42 7.28 10.00
N TYR A 48 10.76 6.49 9.16
CA TYR A 48 11.45 5.55 8.28
C TYR A 48 11.94 6.28 7.04
N ALA A 49 13.23 6.16 6.73
CA ALA A 49 13.86 6.94 5.66
C ALA A 49 13.18 6.83 4.28
N ILE A 50 12.68 5.64 3.90
CA ILE A 50 11.93 5.44 2.65
C ILE A 50 10.55 6.12 2.70
N CYS A 51 9.87 6.04 3.84
CA CYS A 51 8.54 6.60 4.03
C CYS A 51 8.60 8.13 4.06
N ASP A 52 9.60 8.70 4.73
CA ASP A 52 9.82 10.14 4.73
C ASP A 52 10.15 10.65 3.32
N ALA A 53 11.00 9.93 2.59
CA ALA A 53 11.34 10.26 1.21
C ALA A 53 10.12 10.21 0.26
N LEU A 54 9.28 9.17 0.39
CA LEU A 54 8.06 9.03 -0.39
C LEU A 54 7.02 10.09 -0.01
N TYR A 55 6.85 10.41 1.26
CA TYR A 55 5.95 11.49 1.67
C TYR A 55 6.38 12.84 1.10
N GLU A 56 7.68 13.17 1.22
CA GLU A 56 8.28 14.38 0.66
C GLU A 56 8.15 14.46 -0.86
N ARG A 57 8.09 13.30 -1.52
CA ARG A 57 7.82 13.17 -2.95
C ARG A 57 6.35 13.42 -3.25
N LEU A 58 5.45 12.70 -2.60
CA LEU A 58 4.01 12.71 -2.82
C LEU A 58 3.40 14.08 -2.52
N ARG A 59 3.80 14.73 -1.42
CA ARG A 59 3.26 16.04 -1.00
C ARG A 59 3.51 17.18 -1.99
N ARG A 60 4.38 16.99 -3.00
CA ARG A 60 4.60 17.95 -4.09
C ARG A 60 3.48 17.91 -5.13
N TYR A 61 2.69 16.85 -5.14
CA TYR A 61 1.64 16.61 -6.10
C TYR A 61 0.28 16.78 -5.44
N ARG A 62 -0.52 17.68 -5.99
CA ARG A 62 -1.96 17.67 -5.79
C ARG A 62 -2.55 16.76 -6.84
N LEU A 63 -3.17 15.67 -6.38
CA LEU A 63 -3.88 14.79 -7.30
C LEU A 63 -5.19 15.47 -7.71
N PRO A 64 -5.63 15.30 -8.97
CA PRO A 64 -6.97 15.74 -9.39
C PRO A 64 -8.04 15.01 -8.57
N ASP A 65 -9.29 15.47 -8.69
CA ASP A 65 -10.55 14.94 -8.11
C ASP A 65 -10.45 13.53 -7.49
N PRO A 66 -11.00 13.25 -6.28
CA PRO A 66 -11.13 11.90 -5.72
C PRO A 66 -11.95 10.87 -6.56
N ALA A 67 -12.34 11.19 -7.78
CA ALA A 67 -12.72 10.23 -8.81
C ALA A 67 -11.54 9.75 -9.71
N THR A 68 -10.36 10.36 -9.59
CA THR A 68 -9.17 10.08 -10.40
C THR A 68 -8.57 8.74 -10.00
N PRO A 69 -8.28 7.83 -10.95
CA PRO A 69 -7.71 6.53 -10.64
C PRO A 69 -6.42 6.63 -9.81
N ASN A 70 -6.19 5.61 -8.99
CA ASN A 70 -4.98 5.37 -8.19
C ASN A 70 -3.64 5.53 -8.97
N ILE A 71 -3.72 5.54 -10.30
CA ILE A 71 -2.59 5.70 -11.21
C ILE A 71 -1.75 6.97 -10.95
N CYS A 72 -2.32 8.09 -10.51
CA CYS A 72 -1.52 9.30 -10.25
C CYS A 72 -0.67 9.18 -8.97
N ALA A 73 -1.26 8.63 -7.90
CA ALA A 73 -0.53 8.32 -6.67
C ALA A 73 0.61 7.34 -6.96
N TRP A 74 0.27 6.28 -7.68
CA TRP A 74 1.21 5.25 -8.09
C TRP A 74 2.36 5.80 -8.94
N ASN A 75 2.07 6.56 -9.99
CA ASN A 75 3.07 7.18 -10.85
C ASN A 75 4.00 8.10 -10.06
N ALA A 76 3.46 8.90 -9.12
CA ALA A 76 4.26 9.80 -8.30
C ALA A 76 5.23 9.03 -7.38
N ALA A 77 4.78 7.93 -6.78
CA ALA A 77 5.59 7.05 -5.96
C ALA A 77 6.64 6.30 -6.78
N LEU A 78 6.21 5.62 -7.85
CA LEU A 78 7.08 4.77 -8.67
C LEU A 78 8.17 5.55 -9.39
N SER A 79 7.88 6.81 -9.78
CA SER A 79 8.86 7.72 -10.37
C SER A 79 9.79 8.40 -9.35
N TYR A 80 9.81 7.98 -8.09
CA TYR A 80 10.70 8.53 -7.09
C TYR A 80 12.18 8.27 -7.47
N PRO A 81 13.01 9.32 -7.67
CA PRO A 81 14.38 9.16 -8.18
C PRO A 81 15.35 8.42 -7.25
N GLY A 82 14.99 8.26 -5.97
CA GLY A 82 15.81 7.50 -5.01
C GLY A 82 15.58 5.99 -5.09
N PHE A 83 14.68 5.53 -5.97
CA PHE A 83 14.57 4.12 -6.30
C PHE A 83 15.55 3.72 -7.39
N SER A 84 16.03 2.49 -7.25
CA SER A 84 16.84 1.79 -8.24
C SER A 84 16.18 0.47 -8.57
N GLU A 85 16.46 -0.02 -9.77
CA GLU A 85 16.01 -1.33 -10.21
C GLU A 85 16.82 -2.42 -9.51
N PRO A 86 16.16 -3.50 -9.04
CA PRO A 86 16.87 -4.76 -8.79
C PRO A 86 17.69 -5.21 -10.01
N PRO A 87 18.72 -6.04 -9.82
CA PRO A 87 19.56 -6.54 -10.91
C PRO A 87 18.82 -7.63 -11.70
N TRP A 88 17.80 -7.20 -12.44
CA TRP A 88 16.91 -8.06 -13.22
C TRP A 88 17.64 -8.69 -14.42
N GLU A 89 17.44 -9.98 -14.59
CA GLU A 89 17.59 -10.71 -15.84
C GLU A 89 16.27 -10.58 -16.62
N GLU A 90 16.30 -10.06 -17.85
CA GLU A 90 15.10 -10.04 -18.70
C GLU A 90 14.93 -11.40 -19.38
N LEU A 91 13.80 -12.08 -19.11
CA LEU A 91 13.42 -13.33 -19.76
C LEU A 91 12.59 -13.02 -21.01
N ASN A 92 12.74 -13.83 -22.05
CA ASN A 92 11.90 -13.74 -23.25
C ASN A 92 10.45 -14.13 -22.90
N PRO A 93 9.47 -13.21 -23.03
CA PRO A 93 8.07 -13.50 -22.67
C PRO A 93 7.44 -14.61 -23.52
N VAL A 94 7.82 -14.74 -24.79
CA VAL A 94 7.27 -15.76 -25.71
C VAL A 94 7.77 -17.15 -25.30
N GLU A 95 9.06 -17.28 -24.98
CA GLU A 95 9.64 -18.55 -24.53
C GLU A 95 9.10 -18.98 -23.16
N HIS A 96 8.63 -18.03 -22.35
CA HIS A 96 8.12 -18.25 -21.00
C HIS A 96 6.60 -18.09 -20.89
N GLU A 97 5.85 -18.24 -21.99
CA GLU A 97 4.38 -18.08 -22.03
C GLU A 97 3.69 -18.93 -20.95
N GLN A 98 4.12 -20.18 -20.78
CA GLN A 98 3.53 -21.11 -19.82
C GLN A 98 3.78 -20.67 -18.36
N LEU A 99 4.95 -20.12 -18.05
CA LEU A 99 5.22 -19.54 -16.74
C LEU A 99 4.29 -18.34 -16.50
N ILE A 100 4.21 -17.41 -17.45
CA ILE A 100 3.32 -16.23 -17.34
C ILE A 100 1.88 -16.68 -17.09
N TYR A 101 1.39 -17.69 -17.81
CA TYR A 101 0.07 -18.27 -17.59
C TYR A 101 -0.11 -18.77 -16.15
N ARG A 102 0.86 -19.49 -15.59
CA ARG A 102 0.81 -20.02 -14.21
C ARG A 102 0.79 -18.88 -13.18
N LEU A 103 1.68 -17.91 -13.34
CA LEU A 103 1.76 -16.74 -12.47
C LEU A 103 0.44 -15.93 -12.48
N LEU A 104 -0.12 -15.67 -13.67
CA LEU A 104 -1.39 -14.95 -13.77
C LEU A 104 -2.57 -15.78 -13.26
N ARG A 105 -2.59 -17.10 -13.54
CA ARG A 105 -3.64 -18.00 -13.06
C ARG A 105 -3.70 -18.06 -11.54
N TYR A 106 -2.54 -18.00 -10.88
CA TYR A 106 -2.42 -18.00 -9.43
C TYR A 106 -3.10 -16.78 -8.77
N THR A 107 -3.20 -15.66 -9.49
CA THR A 107 -3.87 -14.44 -9.03
C THR A 107 -5.33 -14.33 -9.48
N ALA A 108 -5.74 -15.17 -10.43
CA ALA A 108 -7.07 -15.11 -11.00
C ALA A 108 -8.11 -15.66 -10.01
N PRO A 109 -9.35 -15.12 -10.02
CA PRO A 109 -10.44 -15.68 -9.24
C PRO A 109 -10.58 -17.20 -9.43
N THR A 110 -11.02 -17.93 -8.41
CA THR A 110 -11.13 -19.40 -8.48
C THR A 110 -12.00 -19.86 -9.65
N ALA A 111 -13.12 -19.16 -9.90
CA ALA A 111 -14.05 -19.42 -10.99
C ALA A 111 -13.65 -18.77 -12.34
N TRP A 112 -12.44 -18.19 -12.45
CA TRP A 112 -11.99 -17.54 -13.68
C TRP A 112 -11.71 -18.58 -14.78
N PRO A 113 -12.40 -18.52 -15.94
CA PRO A 113 -12.18 -19.45 -17.04
C PRO A 113 -10.73 -19.39 -17.54
N GLU A 114 -10.15 -20.55 -17.86
CA GLU A 114 -8.79 -20.66 -18.41
C GLU A 114 -8.59 -19.79 -19.66
N ALA A 115 -9.60 -19.71 -20.52
CA ALA A 115 -9.57 -18.90 -21.73
C ALA A 115 -9.30 -17.40 -21.44
N ASN A 116 -9.78 -16.88 -20.30
CA ASN A 116 -9.53 -15.50 -19.93
C ASN A 116 -8.07 -15.29 -19.53
N THR A 117 -7.50 -16.18 -18.70
CA THR A 117 -6.07 -16.10 -18.37
C THR A 117 -5.20 -16.22 -19.63
N ARG A 118 -5.54 -17.12 -20.56
CA ARG A 118 -4.81 -17.24 -21.83
C ARG A 118 -4.88 -15.97 -22.68
N ARG A 119 -6.02 -15.29 -22.68
CA ARG A 119 -6.16 -13.96 -23.31
C ARG A 119 -5.26 -12.94 -22.62
N ASP A 120 -5.27 -12.89 -21.28
CA ASP A 120 -4.44 -11.94 -20.52
C ASP A 120 -2.94 -12.16 -20.77
N VAL A 121 -2.51 -13.42 -20.90
CA VAL A 121 -1.11 -13.77 -21.29
C VAL A 121 -0.80 -13.23 -22.68
N ARG A 122 -1.68 -13.46 -23.66
CA ARG A 122 -1.49 -12.95 -25.03
C ARG A 122 -1.40 -11.44 -25.05
N GLU A 123 -2.34 -10.74 -24.40
CA GLU A 123 -2.36 -9.28 -24.31
C GLU A 123 -1.10 -8.74 -23.63
N PHE A 124 -0.60 -9.43 -22.60
CA PHE A 124 0.67 -9.10 -21.95
C PHE A 124 1.85 -9.20 -22.92
N ILE A 125 1.99 -10.34 -23.63
CA ILE A 125 3.11 -10.57 -24.54
C ILE A 125 3.04 -9.61 -25.74
N GLU A 126 1.90 -9.56 -26.43
CA GLU A 126 1.69 -8.72 -27.62
C GLU A 126 1.77 -7.23 -27.30
N GLY A 127 1.38 -6.84 -26.08
CA GLY A 127 1.48 -5.46 -25.60
C GLY A 127 2.93 -5.01 -25.32
N GLY A 128 3.90 -5.91 -25.26
CA GLY A 128 5.29 -5.61 -24.88
C GLY A 128 5.56 -5.70 -23.38
N GLY A 129 4.81 -6.56 -22.68
CA GLY A 129 5.06 -6.93 -21.29
C GLY A 129 6.46 -7.50 -21.08
N LYS A 130 7.07 -7.18 -19.94
CA LYS A 130 8.40 -7.68 -19.56
C LYS A 130 8.32 -8.70 -18.45
N VAL A 131 9.03 -9.81 -18.61
CA VAL A 131 9.26 -10.80 -17.56
C VAL A 131 10.67 -10.59 -17.02
N GLN A 132 10.78 -10.28 -15.73
CA GLN A 132 12.07 -10.02 -15.09
C GLN A 132 12.31 -11.03 -13.98
N LEU A 133 13.51 -11.59 -13.94
CA LEU A 133 13.95 -12.56 -12.95
C LEU A 133 15.08 -11.97 -12.11
N TRP A 134 15.01 -12.12 -10.80
CA TRP A 134 16.11 -11.84 -9.90
C TRP A 134 16.30 -13.02 -8.94
N ARG A 135 17.50 -13.61 -8.95
CA ARG A 135 17.87 -14.68 -8.03
C ARG A 135 18.43 -14.09 -6.75
N THR A 136 17.62 -14.05 -5.71
CA THR A 136 18.00 -13.54 -4.37
C THR A 136 17.14 -14.16 -3.30
N HIS A 137 17.62 -14.22 -2.06
CA HIS A 137 16.75 -14.47 -0.92
C HIS A 137 15.97 -13.19 -0.61
N LEU A 138 14.66 -13.17 -0.87
CA LEU A 138 13.82 -11.97 -0.74
C LEU A 138 12.91 -11.99 0.48
N ILE A 139 12.31 -13.13 0.78
CA ILE A 139 11.34 -13.29 1.87
C ILE A 139 11.73 -14.49 2.72
N SER A 140 11.79 -14.28 4.03
CA SER A 140 12.23 -15.30 4.98
C SER A 140 11.08 -16.22 5.44
N ASP A 141 9.85 -15.70 5.45
CA ASP A 141 8.67 -16.41 5.94
C ASP A 141 7.48 -16.21 4.98
N PHE A 142 6.98 -17.31 4.42
CA PHE A 142 5.76 -17.38 3.59
C PHE A 142 4.48 -17.56 4.43
N GLY A 143 4.62 -17.62 5.76
CA GLY A 143 3.53 -17.67 6.71
C GLY A 143 2.61 -16.46 6.64
N SER A 144 1.42 -16.61 7.20
CA SER A 144 0.43 -15.52 7.26
C SER A 144 -0.35 -15.59 8.57
N ARG A 145 -1.18 -14.59 8.86
CA ARG A 145 -1.98 -14.57 10.10
C ARG A 145 -2.78 -15.86 10.36
N ASN A 146 -3.17 -16.58 9.30
CA ASN A 146 -3.98 -17.79 9.36
C ASN A 146 -3.21 -19.08 9.04
N HIS A 147 -1.93 -18.98 8.68
CA HIS A 147 -1.06 -20.13 8.40
C HIS A 147 0.25 -19.95 9.18
N PRO A 148 0.59 -20.86 10.11
CA PRO A 148 1.78 -20.73 10.96
C PRO A 148 3.05 -20.54 10.11
N GLU A 149 4.12 -20.04 10.71
CA GLU A 149 5.43 -19.78 10.07
C GLU A 149 5.77 -20.85 9.02
N ILE A 150 5.77 -20.42 7.74
CA ILE A 150 6.19 -21.26 6.61
C ILE A 150 7.53 -20.70 6.19
N TRP A 151 8.58 -21.13 6.88
CA TRP A 151 9.94 -20.67 6.61
C TRP A 151 10.31 -20.95 5.16
N ALA A 152 10.74 -19.91 4.46
CA ALA A 152 11.20 -20.06 3.10
C ALA A 152 12.46 -20.95 3.07
N PRO A 153 12.65 -21.77 2.01
CA PRO A 153 13.86 -22.55 1.85
C PRO A 153 15.12 -21.66 1.95
N PRO A 154 16.20 -22.15 2.58
CA PRO A 154 17.44 -21.40 2.64
C PRO A 154 18.03 -21.22 1.24
N GLY A 155 18.61 -20.05 0.98
CA GLY A 155 19.26 -19.74 -0.29
C GLY A 155 18.46 -18.83 -1.23
N PRO A 156 18.95 -18.64 -2.47
CA PRO A 156 18.32 -17.75 -3.43
C PRO A 156 16.94 -18.25 -3.87
N GLN A 157 15.99 -17.32 -4.01
CA GLN A 157 14.66 -17.53 -4.57
C GLN A 157 14.60 -16.97 -5.99
N ASN A 158 13.78 -17.57 -6.86
CA ASN A 158 13.49 -17.03 -8.19
C ASN A 158 12.40 -15.96 -8.07
N VAL A 159 12.81 -14.71 -7.83
CA VAL A 159 11.87 -13.57 -7.77
C VAL A 159 11.53 -13.16 -9.19
N VAL A 160 10.25 -13.27 -9.57
CA VAL A 160 9.77 -12.86 -10.88
C VAL A 160 8.92 -11.61 -10.75
N GLN A 161 9.18 -10.59 -11.57
CA GLN A 161 8.31 -9.44 -11.73
C GLN A 161 7.76 -9.37 -13.16
N LEU A 162 6.44 -9.43 -13.29
CA LEU A 162 5.76 -9.10 -14.54
C LEU A 162 5.53 -7.58 -14.60
N ARG A 163 6.01 -6.92 -15.65
CA ARG A 163 5.79 -5.48 -15.88
C ARG A 163 4.91 -5.24 -17.09
N TYR A 164 3.87 -4.46 -16.88
CA TYR A 164 2.97 -4.03 -17.94
C TYR A 164 3.44 -2.69 -18.49
N PRO A 165 3.55 -2.56 -19.82
CA PRO A 165 3.88 -1.28 -20.45
C PRO A 165 2.86 -0.24 -20.03
N SER A 166 3.30 1.01 -19.91
CA SER A 166 2.42 2.09 -19.48
C SER A 166 1.34 2.30 -20.53
N VAL A 167 0.06 2.04 -20.20
CA VAL A 167 -1.06 2.40 -21.07
C VAL A 167 -1.46 3.87 -20.89
N SER A 168 -0.74 4.61 -20.02
CA SER A 168 -1.01 6.01 -19.71
C SER A 168 -0.66 7.01 -20.83
N LYS A 169 -0.22 6.53 -22.00
CA LYS A 169 -0.42 7.30 -23.24
C LYS A 169 -1.89 7.19 -23.58
N GLU A 170 -2.64 8.20 -23.16
CA GLU A 170 -4.05 8.31 -23.47
C GLU A 170 -4.34 8.10 -24.94
N ARG A 171 -5.48 7.43 -25.17
CA ARG A 171 -6.07 7.23 -26.49
C ARG A 171 -6.31 8.55 -27.24
N ASP A 172 -6.37 9.69 -26.53
CA ASP A 172 -6.75 11.01 -27.06
C ASP A 172 -5.81 12.18 -26.64
N GLY A 173 -4.66 11.91 -26.02
CA GLY A 173 -3.59 12.92 -25.81
C GLY A 173 -3.65 13.87 -24.59
N THR A 174 -4.51 13.63 -23.59
CA THR A 174 -4.78 14.52 -22.44
C THR A 174 -4.36 13.97 -21.06
N SER A 175 -3.13 13.53 -20.84
CA SER A 175 -2.62 12.95 -19.57
C SER A 175 -3.47 13.15 -18.29
N LEU A 176 -4.03 12.06 -17.73
CA LEU A 176 -4.80 12.00 -16.47
C LEU A 176 -4.06 12.62 -15.27
N CYS A 177 -2.72 12.61 -15.30
CA CYS A 177 -1.87 13.09 -14.21
C CYS A 177 -0.81 14.08 -14.75
N PRO A 178 -1.19 15.23 -15.34
CA PRO A 178 -0.29 16.04 -16.16
C PRO A 178 0.89 16.63 -15.38
N ALA A 179 0.74 16.79 -14.06
CA ALA A 179 1.80 17.26 -13.17
C ALA A 179 2.72 16.13 -12.65
N VAL A 180 2.34 14.87 -12.82
CA VAL A 180 3.04 13.71 -12.25
C VAL A 180 3.91 13.04 -13.32
N PRO A 181 5.18 12.71 -13.03
CA PRO A 181 5.99 11.97 -13.99
C PRO A 181 5.41 10.60 -14.33
N HIS A 182 5.43 10.25 -15.60
CA HIS A 182 4.90 8.98 -16.11
C HIS A 182 6.02 7.94 -16.20
N PRO A 183 5.98 6.87 -15.37
CA PRO A 183 6.85 5.74 -15.59
C PRO A 183 6.54 5.09 -16.95
N ASN A 184 7.56 4.49 -17.57
CA ASN A 184 7.43 3.76 -18.85
C ASN A 184 6.69 2.41 -18.70
N TRP A 185 6.32 2.03 -17.48
CA TRP A 185 5.49 0.88 -17.16
C TRP A 185 4.54 1.24 -16.02
N GLU A 186 3.36 0.61 -15.97
CA GLU A 186 2.29 1.03 -15.05
C GLU A 186 2.06 0.09 -13.87
N ARG A 187 2.35 -1.20 -14.01
CA ARG A 187 2.10 -2.20 -12.98
C ARG A 187 3.20 -3.24 -12.96
N GLY A 188 3.69 -3.51 -11.75
CA GLY A 188 4.57 -4.61 -11.44
C GLY A 188 3.76 -5.60 -10.61
N ARG A 189 3.90 -6.88 -10.93
CA ARG A 189 3.38 -7.98 -10.11
C ARG A 189 4.53 -8.88 -9.73
N VAL A 190 4.77 -9.05 -8.43
CA VAL A 190 5.88 -9.86 -7.93
C VAL A 190 5.40 -11.27 -7.58
N PHE A 191 6.23 -12.25 -7.91
CA PHE A 191 6.03 -13.67 -7.63
C PHE A 191 7.34 -14.28 -7.15
N ILE A 192 7.23 -15.43 -6.47
CA ILE A 192 8.36 -16.34 -6.29
C ILE A 192 8.03 -17.58 -7.11
N ALA A 193 8.86 -17.87 -8.12
CA ALA A 193 8.73 -19.06 -8.95
C ALA A 193 9.49 -20.25 -8.34
N ASN A 194 9.14 -21.46 -8.76
CA ASN A 194 9.91 -22.65 -8.47
C ASN A 194 11.26 -22.67 -9.25
N ASP A 195 12.12 -23.64 -8.94
CA ASP A 195 13.50 -23.68 -9.46
C ASP A 195 13.61 -23.81 -10.98
N ASP A 196 12.69 -24.56 -11.59
CA ASP A 196 12.63 -24.80 -13.04
C ASP A 196 11.84 -23.72 -13.81
N LEU A 197 11.35 -22.69 -13.11
CA LEU A 197 10.56 -21.59 -13.68
C LEU A 197 9.30 -22.07 -14.43
N THR A 198 8.67 -23.14 -13.96
CA THR A 198 7.45 -23.67 -14.56
C THR A 198 6.17 -23.29 -13.82
N ASP A 199 6.26 -22.90 -12.54
CA ASP A 199 5.10 -22.54 -11.71
C ASP A 199 5.49 -21.56 -10.58
N VAL A 200 4.50 -21.10 -9.81
CA VAL A 200 4.72 -20.42 -8.54
C VAL A 200 5.33 -21.38 -7.51
N HIS A 201 6.10 -20.86 -6.58
CA HIS A 201 6.66 -21.65 -5.49
C HIS A 201 5.50 -22.27 -4.66
N PRO A 202 5.50 -23.59 -4.42
CA PRO A 202 4.33 -24.32 -3.93
C PRO A 202 3.89 -23.91 -2.51
N GLU A 203 4.83 -23.41 -1.70
CA GLU A 203 4.59 -23.05 -0.30
C GLU A 203 4.18 -21.58 -0.08
N LEU A 204 4.01 -20.79 -1.14
CA LEU A 204 3.71 -19.35 -1.04
C LEU A 204 2.41 -19.01 -0.30
N GLY A 205 1.47 -19.97 -0.18
CA GLY A 205 0.22 -19.79 0.55
C GLY A 205 -0.52 -18.48 0.18
N PRO A 206 -1.06 -17.73 1.16
CA PRO A 206 -1.65 -16.41 0.93
C PRO A 206 -0.63 -15.29 0.63
N VAL A 207 0.64 -15.45 1.02
CA VAL A 207 1.68 -14.43 0.80
C VAL A 207 1.91 -14.21 -0.69
N GLY A 208 1.89 -15.26 -1.51
CA GLY A 208 2.03 -15.10 -2.95
C GLY A 208 0.95 -14.22 -3.57
N GLN A 209 -0.31 -14.31 -3.11
CA GLN A 209 -1.38 -13.45 -3.61
C GLN A 209 -1.10 -11.98 -3.26
N MET A 210 -0.63 -11.72 -2.04
CA MET A 210 -0.25 -10.38 -1.60
C MET A 210 0.90 -9.80 -2.45
N LEU A 211 1.95 -10.58 -2.72
CA LEU A 211 3.07 -10.16 -3.56
C LEU A 211 2.64 -9.79 -4.98
N SER A 212 1.64 -10.48 -5.52
CA SER A 212 1.16 -10.22 -6.87
C SER A 212 0.50 -8.85 -7.04
N MET A 213 0.15 -8.17 -5.95
CA MET A 213 -0.37 -6.80 -5.92
C MET A 213 0.73 -5.74 -5.70
N MET A 214 1.99 -6.18 -5.60
CA MET A 214 3.11 -5.35 -5.23
C MET A 214 4.13 -5.24 -6.37
N THR A 215 4.91 -4.17 -6.30
CA THR A 215 6.11 -3.94 -7.11
C THR A 215 7.33 -3.99 -6.23
N LEU A 216 8.40 -4.64 -6.69
CA LEU A 216 9.69 -4.62 -6.05
C LEU A 216 10.55 -3.46 -6.56
N VAL A 217 11.08 -2.66 -5.63
CA VAL A 217 12.08 -1.61 -5.89
C VAL A 217 13.23 -1.73 -4.90
N LEU A 218 14.39 -1.17 -5.25
CA LEU A 218 15.49 -0.98 -4.29
C LEU A 218 15.53 0.48 -3.82
N PHE A 219 15.48 0.69 -2.51
CA PHE A 219 15.79 1.97 -1.89
C PHE A 219 17.10 1.86 -1.13
N ARG A 220 18.13 2.61 -1.57
CA ARG A 220 19.50 2.52 -1.02
C ARG A 220 20.02 1.07 -1.01
N GLY A 221 19.76 0.33 -2.07
CA GLY A 221 20.15 -1.09 -2.23
C GLY A 221 19.33 -2.10 -1.43
N THR A 222 18.35 -1.67 -0.62
CA THR A 222 17.49 -2.58 0.16
C THR A 222 16.16 -2.80 -0.58
N PRO A 223 15.71 -4.06 -0.74
CA PRO A 223 14.43 -4.37 -1.38
C PRO A 223 13.24 -3.88 -0.55
N HIS A 224 12.27 -3.26 -1.23
CA HIS A 224 11.00 -2.83 -0.67
C HIS A 224 9.88 -3.13 -1.66
N PHE A 225 8.73 -3.50 -1.12
CA PHE A 225 7.52 -3.73 -1.90
C PHE A 225 6.65 -2.49 -1.84
N LEU A 226 6.32 -1.94 -3.00
CA LEU A 226 5.36 -0.86 -3.13
C LEU A 226 4.02 -1.43 -3.55
N SER A 227 2.96 -0.97 -2.90
CA SER A 227 1.60 -1.26 -3.33
C SER A 227 0.72 -0.02 -3.21
N ALA A 228 -0.38 -0.04 -3.95
CA ALA A 228 -1.42 0.97 -3.84
C ALA A 228 -2.76 0.24 -3.64
N LEU A 229 -2.97 -0.23 -2.41
CA LEU A 229 -4.04 -1.17 -2.05
C LEU A 229 -5.42 -0.50 -1.95
N ALA A 230 -5.46 0.77 -1.54
CA ALA A 230 -6.68 1.57 -1.52
C ALA A 230 -6.57 2.72 -2.51
N THR A 231 -7.72 3.21 -2.97
CA THR A 231 -7.78 4.48 -3.69
C THR A 231 -7.12 5.52 -2.79
N TYR A 232 -6.04 6.14 -3.26
CA TYR A 232 -5.28 7.18 -2.54
C TYR A 232 -4.29 6.73 -1.46
N SER A 233 -3.92 5.45 -1.39
CA SER A 233 -2.83 5.02 -0.50
C SER A 233 -1.60 4.53 -1.25
N ILE A 234 -0.43 4.86 -0.73
CA ILE A 234 0.83 4.21 -1.06
C ILE A 234 1.32 3.50 0.19
N THR A 235 1.44 2.19 0.08
CA THR A 235 1.94 1.31 1.12
C THR A 235 3.31 0.78 0.74
N VAL A 236 4.19 0.72 1.74
CA VAL A 236 5.52 0.14 1.61
C VAL A 236 5.62 -1.01 2.58
N ASP A 237 6.04 -2.16 2.08
CA ASP A 237 6.27 -3.37 2.85
C ASP A 237 7.73 -3.83 2.69
N ARG A 238 8.25 -4.55 3.69
CA ARG A 238 9.58 -5.18 3.64
C ARG A 238 9.59 -6.46 4.46
N ASP A 239 10.38 -7.44 4.01
CA ASP A 239 10.70 -8.59 4.84
C ASP A 239 11.49 -8.17 6.08
N ARG A 240 11.12 -8.72 7.25
CA ARG A 240 11.81 -8.46 8.52
C ARG A 240 12.31 -9.73 9.19
N ALA A 241 12.65 -10.75 8.40
CA ALA A 241 13.04 -12.09 8.87
C ALA A 241 11.94 -12.87 9.60
N ASN A 242 10.75 -12.31 9.72
CA ASN A 242 9.53 -12.96 10.22
C ASN A 242 8.35 -12.68 9.27
N GLY A 243 8.68 -12.47 7.99
CA GLY A 243 7.71 -12.26 6.92
C GLY A 243 7.54 -10.81 6.50
N LEU A 244 6.67 -10.65 5.51
CA LEU A 244 6.39 -9.37 4.89
C LEU A 244 5.60 -8.46 5.85
N THR A 245 6.19 -7.32 6.19
CA THR A 245 5.60 -6.38 7.15
C THR A 245 5.43 -5.00 6.54
N GLY A 246 4.23 -4.43 6.68
CA GLY A 246 3.94 -3.04 6.33
C GLY A 246 4.75 -2.05 7.18
N ILE A 247 5.49 -1.17 6.51
CA ILE A 247 6.40 -0.20 7.13
C ILE A 247 5.80 1.20 7.14
N CYS A 248 5.10 1.58 6.08
CA CYS A 248 4.30 2.80 6.03
C CYS A 248 3.07 2.67 5.15
N ASP A 249 2.10 3.52 5.48
CA ASP A 249 0.90 3.81 4.73
C ASP A 249 0.77 5.33 4.67
N ILE A 250 0.83 5.88 3.46
CA ILE A 250 0.72 7.31 3.17
C ILE A 250 -0.55 7.51 2.35
N ARG A 251 -1.47 8.35 2.84
CA ARG A 251 -2.81 8.51 2.27
C ARG A 251 -3.05 9.93 1.79
N TYR A 252 -3.76 10.08 0.68
CA TYR A 252 -4.27 11.37 0.22
C TYR A 252 -5.74 11.48 0.67
N GLU A 253 -6.00 12.33 1.65
CA GLU A 253 -7.30 12.44 2.31
C GLU A 253 -7.74 13.89 2.52
N GLN A 254 -9.05 14.10 2.68
CA GLN A 254 -9.64 15.40 2.98
C GLN A 254 -9.60 15.63 4.50
N ARG A 255 -9.00 16.74 4.93
CA ARG A 255 -8.85 17.12 6.33
C ARG A 255 -9.15 18.57 6.59
#